data_AF-A0A2N4XUA2-F1
#
_entry.id   AF-A0A2N4XUA2-F1
#
_cell.length_a   1.000
_cell.length_b   1.000
_cell.length_c   1.000
_cell.angle_alpha   90.00
_cell.angle_beta   90.00
_cell.angle_gamma   90.00
#
_symmetry.space_group_name_H-M   'P 1'
#
loop_
_entity.id
_entity.type
_entity.pdbx_description
1 polymer ?
#
loop_
_entity_poly.entity_id
_entity_poly.type
_entity_poly.pdbx_seq_one_letter_code
_entity_poly.pdbx_strand_id
1 'polypeptide(L)'
;MTCRLRCRNNGSCRFPQLLTMNETVKILTSQNAPLRIDSHILPDTGGQIGMTICPGKKRPGSISGDWDRDLGLDLQVVKDWGAEIVLTLLEDFEFTQVGVEELGSQVEKLGMHWLHLPIPDKHSPTASFAPQWQIAGPLLHACLLRGGKILIHCMGGIGRTGTIAAQILMERGMGVAEAMTAIRAVRRGAI
;
A
#
# COMPACT_ATOMS: atom_id res chain seq x y z
N MET A 1 -42.63 4.60 -56.80
CA MET A 1 -41.67 5.01 -57.85
C MET A 1 -40.29 5.09 -57.21
N THR A 2 -39.64 3.97 -56.88
CA THR A 2 -38.57 3.32 -57.68
C THR A 2 -37.53 4.30 -58.25
N CYS A 3 -36.39 4.42 -57.57
CA CYS A 3 -35.14 4.68 -58.26
C CYS A 3 -34.05 3.76 -57.69
N ARG A 4 -33.64 2.79 -58.52
CA ARG A 4 -32.56 1.83 -58.30
C ARG A 4 -31.22 2.51 -58.58
N LEU A 5 -30.24 2.34 -57.71
CA LEU A 5 -28.80 2.38 -58.03
C LEU A 5 -28.13 1.31 -57.15
N ARG A 6 -28.17 0.04 -57.58
CA ARG A 6 -27.04 -0.71 -58.18
C ARG A 6 -25.70 -0.47 -57.49
N CYS A 7 -25.38 -1.38 -56.56
CA CYS A 7 -24.02 -1.74 -56.22
C CYS A 7 -23.20 -2.06 -57.48
N ARG A 8 -21.97 -1.55 -57.55
CA ARG A 8 -20.89 -2.16 -58.32
C ARG A 8 -19.73 -2.47 -57.39
N ASN A 9 -19.34 -3.74 -57.41
CA ASN A 9 -18.09 -4.26 -56.88
C ASN A 9 -16.88 -3.50 -57.44
N ASN A 10 -15.94 -3.13 -56.59
CA ASN A 10 -14.60 -3.73 -56.65
C ASN A 10 -13.82 -3.46 -55.35
N GLY A 11 -13.10 -4.49 -54.91
CA GLY A 11 -12.56 -4.61 -53.56
C GLY A 11 -11.62 -3.50 -53.14
N SER A 12 -11.86 -2.97 -51.95
CA SER A 12 -10.95 -3.05 -50.80
C SER A 12 -11.58 -2.25 -49.67
N CYS A 13 -12.30 -2.93 -48.76
CA CYS A 13 -12.58 -2.35 -47.45
C CYS A 13 -11.23 -2.23 -46.74
N ARG A 14 -10.55 -1.08 -46.91
CA ARG A 14 -9.48 -0.67 -46.02
C ARG A 14 -10.13 -0.39 -44.68
N PHE A 15 -10.14 -1.39 -43.80
CA PHE A 15 -10.24 -1.16 -42.38
C PHE A 15 -9.14 -0.16 -42.01
N PRO A 16 -9.46 0.96 -41.32
CA PRO A 16 -8.41 1.72 -40.69
C PRO A 16 -7.71 0.77 -39.71
N GLN A 17 -6.43 0.49 -39.95
CA GLN A 17 -5.57 -0.14 -38.96
C GLN A 17 -5.77 0.64 -37.67
N LEU A 18 -6.39 0.01 -36.67
CA LEU A 18 -6.28 0.49 -35.31
C LEU A 18 -4.79 0.52 -35.04
N LEU A 19 -4.24 1.73 -34.96
CA LEU A 19 -2.94 1.98 -34.38
C LEU A 19 -3.00 1.37 -32.99
N THR A 20 -2.43 0.17 -32.83
CA THR A 20 -2.07 -0.34 -31.51
C THR A 20 -1.00 0.61 -31.03
N MET A 21 -1.41 1.65 -30.31
CA MET A 21 -0.49 2.46 -29.52
C MET A 21 0.13 1.51 -28.51
N ASN A 22 1.32 1.03 -28.85
CA ASN A 22 2.18 0.29 -27.95
C ASN A 22 2.74 1.33 -26.98
N GLU A 23 1.89 1.88 -26.10
CA GLU A 23 2.35 2.63 -24.95
C GLU A 23 3.13 1.64 -24.10
N THR A 24 4.45 1.79 -24.12
CA THR A 24 5.36 1.05 -23.24
C THR A 24 4.88 1.27 -21.80
N VAL A 25 4.29 0.24 -21.22
CA VAL A 25 3.81 0.28 -19.83
C VAL A 25 5.02 0.59 -18.94
N LYS A 26 4.96 1.69 -18.19
CA LYS A 26 6.04 2.11 -17.32
C LYS A 26 6.14 1.14 -16.14
N ILE A 27 7.25 0.41 -16.06
CA ILE A 27 7.58 -0.48 -14.94
C ILE A 27 8.23 0.33 -13.82
N LEU A 28 7.65 0.24 -12.62
CA LEU A 28 8.09 0.88 -11.39
C LEU A 28 8.82 -0.13 -10.51
N THR A 29 10.12 0.09 -10.32
CA THR A 29 11.01 -0.76 -9.53
C THR A 29 11.50 -0.05 -8.27
N SER A 30 12.15 -0.77 -7.36
CA SER A 30 12.76 -0.18 -6.16
C SER A 30 13.86 0.84 -6.47
N GLN A 31 14.49 0.77 -7.65
CA GLN A 31 15.55 1.69 -8.08
C GLN A 31 15.01 2.94 -8.77
N ASN A 32 14.03 2.79 -9.68
CA ASN A 32 13.52 3.92 -10.46
C ASN A 32 12.36 4.67 -9.76
N ALA A 33 11.74 4.03 -8.77
CA ALA A 33 10.72 4.60 -7.90
C ALA A 33 10.95 4.10 -6.47
N PRO A 34 11.94 4.66 -5.75
CA PRO A 34 12.30 4.22 -4.40
C PRO A 34 11.12 4.18 -3.44
N LEU A 35 11.16 3.24 -2.49
CA LEU A 35 10.12 3.12 -1.48
C LEU A 35 10.09 4.41 -0.64
N ARG A 36 8.93 5.07 -0.60
CA ARG A 36 8.73 6.25 0.24
C ARG A 36 7.96 5.86 1.49
N ILE A 37 8.46 6.30 2.65
CA ILE A 37 7.79 6.13 3.95
C ILE A 37 7.35 7.51 4.39
N ASP A 38 6.05 7.77 4.32
CA ASP A 38 5.48 9.02 4.81
C ASP A 38 5.18 8.87 6.30
N SER A 39 5.75 9.75 7.14
CA SER A 39 5.75 9.58 8.58
C SER A 39 5.00 10.68 9.31
N HIS A 40 4.12 10.30 10.23
CA HIS A 40 3.58 11.20 11.25
C HIS A 40 4.40 11.06 12.54
N ILE A 41 4.94 12.18 13.04
CA ILE A 41 5.73 12.24 14.28
C ILE A 41 4.81 12.63 15.43
N LEU A 42 4.82 11.85 16.51
CA LEU A 42 4.09 12.18 17.73
C LEU A 42 4.84 13.27 18.51
N PRO A 43 4.19 14.40 18.82
CA PRO A 43 4.87 15.54 19.43
C PRO A 43 5.40 15.25 20.84
N ASP A 44 4.69 14.43 21.61
CA ASP A 44 5.02 14.20 23.03
C ASP A 44 6.18 13.22 23.23
N THR A 45 6.37 12.28 22.30
CA THR A 45 7.30 11.15 22.47
C THR A 45 8.37 11.09 21.39
N GLY A 46 8.22 11.80 20.28
CA GLY A 46 9.06 11.67 19.09
C GLY A 46 8.85 10.36 18.31
N GLY A 47 7.96 9.49 18.78
CA GLY A 47 7.63 8.22 18.10
C GLY A 47 6.99 8.46 16.75
N GLN A 48 7.19 7.55 15.81
CA GLN A 48 6.77 7.77 14.41
C GLN A 48 5.89 6.67 13.87
N ILE A 49 4.82 7.08 13.19
CA ILE A 49 3.94 6.20 12.42
C ILE A 49 4.29 6.39 10.94
N GLY A 50 5.04 5.45 10.38
CA GLY A 50 5.37 5.39 8.96
C GLY A 50 4.28 4.68 8.15
N MET A 51 4.01 5.17 6.94
CA MET A 51 3.05 4.58 6.01
C MET A 51 3.68 4.42 4.62
N THR A 52 3.48 3.25 4.01
CA THR A 52 4.02 2.98 2.68
C THR A 52 3.19 1.97 1.89
N ILE A 53 3.49 1.83 0.59
CA ILE A 53 2.96 0.75 -0.26
C ILE A 53 3.54 -0.60 0.19
N CYS A 54 2.93 -1.73 -0.21
CA CYS A 54 3.50 -3.04 0.11
C CYS A 54 4.96 -3.16 -0.41
N PRO A 55 5.94 -3.40 0.49
CA PRO A 55 7.34 -3.68 0.12
C PRO A 55 7.44 -4.88 -0.81
N GLY A 56 8.25 -4.78 -1.87
CA GLY A 56 8.47 -5.88 -2.81
C GLY A 56 7.31 -6.20 -3.73
N LYS A 57 6.20 -5.45 -3.68
CA LYS A 57 4.99 -5.77 -4.46
C LYS A 57 5.29 -5.85 -5.96
N LYS A 58 4.81 -6.92 -6.59
CA LYS A 58 4.80 -7.12 -8.03
C LYS A 58 3.36 -7.11 -8.51
N ARG A 59 2.97 -6.14 -9.34
CA ARG A 59 1.58 -6.00 -9.77
C ARG A 59 1.48 -5.35 -11.15
N PRO A 60 1.13 -6.11 -12.20
CA PRO A 60 0.83 -5.53 -13.50
C PRO A 60 -0.54 -4.84 -13.51
N GLY A 61 -0.75 -3.92 -14.44
CA GLY A 61 -2.02 -3.25 -14.70
C GLY A 61 -2.49 -2.31 -13.59
N SER A 62 -1.57 -1.82 -12.75
CA SER A 62 -1.94 -0.84 -11.73
C SER A 62 -2.13 0.55 -12.35
N ILE A 63 -3.02 1.37 -11.77
CA ILE A 63 -3.29 2.75 -12.23
C ILE A 63 -2.01 3.60 -12.31
N SER A 64 -1.00 3.28 -11.49
CA SER A 64 0.27 4.02 -11.42
C SER A 64 1.36 3.50 -12.37
N GLY A 65 1.12 2.37 -13.04
CA GLY A 65 2.11 1.61 -13.80
C GLY A 65 2.28 0.20 -13.26
N ASP A 66 3.04 -0.63 -13.98
CA ASP A 66 3.35 -1.98 -13.56
C ASP A 66 4.38 -1.94 -12.44
N TRP A 67 4.13 -2.64 -11.34
CA TRP A 67 5.09 -2.74 -10.25
C TRP A 67 5.92 -4.01 -10.39
N ASP A 68 7.24 -3.86 -10.31
CA ASP A 68 8.19 -4.96 -10.18
C ASP A 68 9.27 -4.56 -9.17
N ARG A 69 8.90 -4.61 -7.89
CA ARG A 69 9.75 -4.18 -6.78
C ARG A 69 10.54 -5.35 -6.23
N ASP A 70 11.71 -5.04 -5.68
CA ASP A 70 12.53 -6.01 -4.98
C ASP A 70 12.22 -5.94 -3.48
N LEU A 71 11.82 -7.08 -2.90
CA LEU A 71 11.45 -7.16 -1.49
C LEU A 71 12.62 -6.85 -0.58
N GLY A 72 13.83 -7.35 -0.89
CA GLY A 72 15.01 -7.14 -0.06
C GLY A 72 15.44 -5.67 -0.05
N LEU A 73 15.48 -5.03 -1.21
CA LEU A 73 15.81 -3.60 -1.31
C LEU A 73 14.79 -2.72 -0.59
N ASP A 74 13.51 -3.02 -0.73
CA ASP A 74 12.47 -2.27 -0.04
C ASP A 74 12.54 -2.45 1.48
N LEU A 75 12.74 -3.68 1.97
CA LEU A 75 12.87 -3.93 3.40
C LEU A 75 14.16 -3.35 3.97
N GLN A 76 15.23 -3.23 3.18
CA GLN A 76 16.42 -2.49 3.59
C GLN A 76 16.10 -1.00 3.79
N VAL A 77 15.31 -0.38 2.91
CA VAL A 77 14.83 1.01 3.12
C VAL A 77 14.01 1.12 4.40
N VAL A 78 13.15 0.14 4.69
CA VAL A 78 12.36 0.10 5.93
C VAL A 78 13.25 0.01 7.17
N LYS A 79 14.27 -0.84 7.13
CA LYS A 79 15.27 -0.98 8.19
C LYS A 79 16.09 0.30 8.38
N ASP A 80 16.57 0.91 7.29
CA ASP A 80 17.38 2.12 7.33
C ASP A 80 16.58 3.34 7.83
N TRP A 81 15.28 3.37 7.55
CA TRP A 81 14.37 4.34 8.16
C TRP A 81 14.24 4.15 9.68
N GLY A 82 14.56 2.95 10.19
CA GLY A 82 14.61 2.62 11.61
C GLY A 82 13.31 2.03 12.14
N ALA A 83 12.54 1.32 11.31
CA ALA A 83 11.34 0.63 11.79
C ALA A 83 11.73 -0.44 12.84
N GLU A 84 11.08 -0.39 14.00
CA GLU A 84 11.17 -1.45 15.01
C GLU A 84 10.08 -2.50 14.81
N ILE A 85 8.88 -2.06 14.39
CA ILE A 85 7.73 -2.93 14.15
C ILE A 85 7.17 -2.65 12.75
N VAL A 86 6.93 -3.71 11.98
CA VAL A 86 6.24 -3.66 10.69
C VAL A 86 4.88 -4.35 10.82
N LEU A 87 3.81 -3.57 10.64
CA LEU A 87 2.43 -4.02 10.62
C LEU A 87 1.94 -4.20 9.18
N THR A 88 1.69 -5.44 8.81
CA THR A 88 1.14 -5.83 7.51
C THR A 88 -0.36 -6.08 7.60
N LEU A 89 -1.13 -5.39 6.75
CA LEU A 89 -2.60 -5.47 6.72
C LEU A 89 -3.17 -6.29 5.54
N LEU A 90 -2.29 -6.95 4.78
CA LEU A 90 -2.66 -7.78 3.64
C LEU A 90 -3.39 -9.05 4.11
N GLU A 91 -4.35 -9.52 3.33
CA GLU A 91 -4.90 -10.87 3.45
C GLU A 91 -3.90 -11.91 2.93
N ASP A 92 -4.00 -13.16 3.39
CA ASP A 92 -3.05 -14.22 3.04
C ASP A 92 -2.88 -14.40 1.52
N PHE A 93 -3.99 -14.38 0.78
CA PHE A 93 -3.95 -14.54 -0.67
C PHE A 93 -3.28 -13.35 -1.38
N GLU A 94 -3.27 -12.16 -0.77
CA GLU A 94 -2.67 -10.97 -1.36
C GLU A 94 -1.13 -11.09 -1.40
N PHE A 95 -0.51 -11.85 -0.49
CA PHE A 95 0.94 -12.08 -0.51
C PHE A 95 1.37 -12.77 -1.81
N THR A 96 0.69 -13.85 -2.17
CA THR A 96 0.94 -14.58 -3.43
C THR A 96 0.57 -13.75 -4.65
N GLN A 97 -0.52 -12.99 -4.59
CA GLN A 97 -0.92 -12.12 -5.70
C GLN A 97 0.14 -11.08 -6.07
N VAL A 98 0.97 -10.64 -5.11
CA VAL A 98 2.01 -9.66 -5.37
C VAL A 98 3.44 -10.16 -5.19
N GLY A 99 3.63 -11.48 -5.06
CA GLY A 99 4.94 -12.13 -5.03
C GLY A 99 5.79 -11.76 -3.82
N VAL A 100 5.17 -11.64 -2.64
CA VAL A 100 5.82 -11.23 -1.39
C VAL A 100 5.59 -12.23 -0.25
N GLU A 101 5.42 -13.51 -0.56
CA GLU A 101 5.17 -14.59 0.40
C GLU A 101 6.20 -14.63 1.54
N GLU A 102 7.44 -14.25 1.25
CA GLU A 102 8.54 -14.21 2.22
C GLU A 102 8.62 -12.91 3.03
N LEU A 103 7.67 -11.98 2.89
CA LEU A 103 7.72 -10.65 3.52
C LEU A 103 7.94 -10.75 5.03
N GLY A 104 7.12 -11.54 5.73
CA GLY A 104 7.24 -11.68 7.17
C GLY A 104 8.59 -12.26 7.59
N SER A 105 9.01 -13.34 6.94
CA SER A 105 10.28 -14.00 7.26
C SER A 105 11.49 -13.08 7.00
N GLN A 106 11.42 -12.22 5.98
CA GLN A 106 12.48 -11.26 5.67
C GLN A 106 12.50 -10.05 6.61
N VAL A 107 11.33 -9.55 7.05
CA VAL A 107 11.24 -8.52 8.10
C VAL A 107 11.96 -8.99 9.36
N GLU A 108 11.67 -10.21 9.81
CA GLU A 108 12.28 -10.80 11.00
C GLU A 108 13.78 -11.05 10.84
N LYS A 109 14.22 -11.58 9.68
CA LYS A 109 15.66 -11.76 9.35
C LYS A 109 16.45 -10.45 9.42
N LEU A 110 15.80 -9.32 9.14
CA LEU A 110 16.40 -8.00 9.21
C LEU A 110 16.42 -7.41 10.64
N GLY A 111 15.86 -8.10 11.62
CA GLY A 111 15.85 -7.73 13.03
C GLY A 111 14.68 -6.82 13.43
N MET A 112 13.65 -6.72 12.60
CA MET A 112 12.43 -5.97 12.88
C MET A 112 11.33 -6.92 13.36
N HIS A 113 10.43 -6.45 14.22
CA HIS A 113 9.29 -7.25 14.67
C HIS A 113 8.17 -7.20 13.63
N TRP A 114 7.68 -8.36 13.19
CA TRP A 114 6.59 -8.44 12.23
C TRP A 114 5.25 -8.72 12.92
N LEU A 115 4.23 -7.93 12.59
CA LEU A 115 2.84 -8.14 12.99
C LEU A 115 1.96 -8.24 11.75
N HIS A 116 1.16 -9.30 11.67
CA HIS A 116 0.25 -9.54 10.56
C HIS A 116 -1.20 -9.56 11.01
N LEU A 117 -1.95 -8.51 10.65
CA LEU A 117 -3.34 -8.31 11.02
C LEU A 117 -4.16 -8.06 9.75
N PRO A 118 -4.66 -9.13 9.08
CA PRO A 118 -5.33 -9.00 7.80
C PRO A 118 -6.63 -8.19 7.90
N ILE A 119 -6.80 -7.24 6.98
CA ILE A 119 -8.05 -6.48 6.80
C ILE A 119 -8.50 -6.66 5.36
N PRO A 120 -9.75 -7.08 5.10
CA PRO A 120 -10.26 -7.24 3.74
C PRO A 120 -10.11 -5.97 2.90
N ASP A 121 -9.68 -6.12 1.64
CA ASP A 121 -9.40 -4.94 0.82
C ASP A 121 -10.64 -4.05 0.66
N LYS A 122 -10.45 -2.73 0.76
CA LYS A 122 -11.51 -1.69 0.76
C LYS A 122 -12.56 -1.79 1.87
N HIS A 123 -12.31 -2.59 2.91
CA HIS A 123 -13.17 -2.67 4.08
C HIS A 123 -12.52 -2.03 5.30
N SER A 124 -13.36 -1.64 6.26
CA SER A 124 -12.93 -1.29 7.61
C SER A 124 -12.56 -2.56 8.39
N PRO A 125 -11.78 -2.44 9.50
CA PRO A 125 -11.55 -3.54 10.42
C PRO A 125 -12.82 -4.31 10.76
N THR A 126 -12.79 -5.63 10.57
CA THR A 126 -13.92 -6.52 10.82
C THR A 126 -13.96 -6.96 12.28
N ALA A 127 -15.00 -7.70 12.68
CA ALA A 127 -15.09 -8.26 14.03
C ALA A 127 -13.90 -9.16 14.42
N SER A 128 -13.25 -9.80 13.44
CA SER A 128 -12.06 -10.63 13.66
C SER A 128 -10.78 -9.81 13.92
N PHE A 129 -10.77 -8.52 13.58
CA PHE A 129 -9.61 -7.64 13.80
C PHE A 129 -9.47 -7.28 15.28
N ALA A 130 -10.58 -7.04 15.99
CA ALA A 130 -10.55 -6.53 17.35
C ALA A 130 -9.76 -7.43 18.32
N PRO A 131 -9.92 -8.76 18.35
CA PRO A 131 -9.10 -9.63 19.21
C PRO A 131 -7.60 -9.56 18.88
N GLN A 132 -7.24 -9.47 17.60
CA GLN A 132 -5.84 -9.34 17.19
C GLN A 132 -5.27 -7.98 17.60
N TRP A 133 -6.07 -6.92 17.48
CA TRP A 133 -5.70 -5.57 17.90
C TRP A 133 -5.50 -5.44 19.40
N GLN A 134 -6.28 -6.15 20.22
CA GLN A 134 -6.08 -6.19 21.67
C GLN A 134 -4.69 -6.72 22.06
N ILE A 135 -4.06 -7.51 21.19
CA ILE A 135 -2.69 -8.04 21.39
C ILE A 135 -1.65 -7.11 20.75
N ALA A 136 -1.86 -6.72 19.49
CA ALA A 136 -0.90 -5.94 18.72
C ALA A 136 -0.85 -4.45 19.09
N GLY A 137 -2.01 -3.83 19.35
CA GLY A 137 -2.16 -2.42 19.69
C GLY A 137 -1.28 -1.99 20.86
N PRO A 138 -1.29 -2.71 22.01
CA PRO A 138 -0.39 -2.42 23.12
C PRO A 138 1.10 -2.40 22.75
N LEU A 139 1.55 -3.32 21.88
CA LEU A 139 2.94 -3.37 21.42
C LEU A 139 3.30 -2.15 20.57
N LEU A 140 2.41 -1.76 19.66
CA LEU A 140 2.57 -0.58 18.80
C LEU A 140 2.60 0.70 19.64
N HIS A 141 1.68 0.84 20.60
CA HIS A 141 1.65 1.99 21.50
C HIS A 141 2.88 2.06 22.41
N ALA A 142 3.34 0.92 22.95
CA ALA A 142 4.56 0.87 23.74
C ALA A 142 5.80 1.27 22.91
N CYS A 143 5.84 0.92 21.62
CA CYS A 143 6.87 1.39 20.68
C CYS A 143 6.85 2.90 20.51
N LEU A 144 5.68 3.45 20.20
CA LEU A 144 5.52 4.88 20.01
C LEU A 144 5.78 5.69 21.28
N LEU A 145 5.40 5.17 22.46
CA LEU A 145 5.59 5.83 23.75
C LEU A 145 7.07 6.03 24.11
N ARG A 146 7.95 5.11 23.72
CA ARG A 146 9.40 5.21 23.95
C ARG A 146 10.16 5.96 22.85
N GLY A 147 9.46 6.61 21.91
CA GLY A 147 10.07 7.30 20.78
C GLY A 147 10.44 6.39 19.60
N GLY A 148 9.99 5.14 19.62
CA GLY A 148 10.24 4.17 18.56
C GLY A 148 9.43 4.42 17.28
N LYS A 149 9.75 3.66 16.24
CA LYS A 149 9.13 3.81 14.92
C LYS A 149 8.38 2.54 14.52
N ILE A 150 7.14 2.71 14.10
CA ILE A 150 6.32 1.64 13.52
C ILE A 150 6.08 1.94 12.03
N LEU A 151 6.06 0.90 11.19
CA LEU A 151 5.65 0.99 9.80
C LEU A 151 4.34 0.26 9.60
N ILE A 152 3.38 0.88 8.92
CA ILE A 152 2.09 0.27 8.57
C ILE A 152 1.97 0.23 7.05
N HIS A 153 1.59 -0.92 6.50
CA HIS A 153 1.29 -1.01 5.07
C HIS A 153 0.11 -1.95 4.76
N CYS A 154 -0.54 -1.68 3.63
CA CYS A 154 -1.44 -2.58 2.94
C CYS A 154 -0.94 -2.71 1.49
N MET A 155 -1.82 -3.00 0.52
CA MET A 155 -1.47 -2.97 -0.90
C MET A 155 -0.96 -1.58 -1.36
N GLY A 156 -1.71 -0.52 -1.03
CA GLY A 156 -1.46 0.85 -1.53
C GLY A 156 -0.91 1.84 -0.49
N GLY A 157 -0.97 1.51 0.80
CA GLY A 157 -0.57 2.45 1.85
C GLY A 157 -1.49 3.67 1.96
N ILE A 158 -2.79 3.50 1.72
CA ILE A 158 -3.77 4.59 1.64
C ILE A 158 -5.00 4.30 2.52
N GLY A 159 -5.88 3.39 2.09
CA GLY A 159 -7.15 3.09 2.79
C GLY A 159 -6.93 2.38 4.12
N ARG A 160 -6.74 1.04 4.10
CA ARG A 160 -6.49 0.22 5.30
C ARG A 160 -5.37 0.79 6.19
N THR A 161 -4.26 1.19 5.58
CA THR A 161 -3.13 1.81 6.27
C THR A 161 -3.50 3.12 6.96
N GLY A 162 -4.18 4.03 6.26
CA GLY A 162 -4.64 5.29 6.84
C GLY A 162 -5.60 5.05 8.00
N THR A 163 -6.56 4.13 7.84
CA THR A 163 -7.53 3.79 8.89
C THR A 163 -6.86 3.35 10.18
N ILE A 164 -5.88 2.44 10.11
CA ILE A 164 -5.16 1.99 11.31
C ILE A 164 -4.27 3.10 11.88
N ALA A 165 -3.62 3.89 11.03
CA ALA A 165 -2.82 5.03 11.51
C ALA A 165 -3.69 6.06 12.26
N ALA A 166 -4.88 6.38 11.75
CA ALA A 166 -5.83 7.27 12.42
C ALA A 166 -6.41 6.65 13.70
N GLN A 167 -6.69 5.33 13.70
CA GLN A 167 -7.12 4.63 14.91
C GLN A 167 -6.09 4.76 16.03
N ILE A 168 -4.80 4.58 15.74
CA ILE A 168 -3.71 4.77 16.72
C ILE A 168 -3.72 6.19 17.27
N LEU A 169 -3.92 7.22 16.43
CA LEU A 169 -3.99 8.62 16.90
C LEU A 169 -5.21 8.86 17.79
N MET A 170 -6.37 8.29 17.42
CA MET A 170 -7.60 8.39 18.20
C MET A 170 -7.47 7.71 19.57
N GLU A 171 -6.87 6.52 19.62
CA GLU A 171 -6.58 5.80 20.87
C GLU A 171 -5.63 6.57 21.78
N ARG A 172 -4.92 7.57 21.25
CA ARG A 172 -4.03 8.49 21.98
C ARG A 172 -4.69 9.83 22.32
N GLY A 173 -6.01 9.94 22.14
CA GLY A 173 -6.82 11.09 22.55
C GLY A 173 -7.08 12.12 21.45
N MET A 174 -6.59 11.90 20.23
CA MET A 174 -6.87 12.79 19.10
C MET A 174 -8.33 12.65 18.64
N GLY A 175 -8.99 13.76 18.30
CA GLY A 175 -10.33 13.71 17.73
C GLY A 175 -10.33 13.07 16.33
N VAL A 176 -11.43 12.42 15.92
CA VAL A 176 -11.52 11.70 14.63
C VAL A 176 -11.15 12.60 13.43
N ALA A 177 -11.73 13.80 13.35
CA ALA A 177 -11.46 14.74 12.26
C ALA A 177 -10.01 15.24 12.24
N GLU A 178 -9.42 15.41 13.43
CA GLU A 178 -8.03 15.82 13.60
C GLU A 178 -7.08 14.69 13.19
N ALA A 179 -7.35 13.45 13.61
CA ALA A 179 -6.58 12.27 13.22
C ALA A 179 -6.59 12.08 11.70
N MET A 180 -7.76 12.16 11.07
CA MET A 180 -7.87 12.10 9.61
C MET A 180 -7.08 13.20 8.91
N THR A 181 -7.13 14.43 9.45
CA THR A 181 -6.39 15.58 8.89
C THR A 181 -4.88 15.37 9.03
N ALA A 182 -4.40 14.91 10.18
CA ALA A 182 -3.01 14.63 10.45
C ALA A 182 -2.44 13.54 9.53
N ILE A 183 -3.19 12.45 9.32
CA ILE A 183 -2.79 11.38 8.40
C ILE A 183 -2.78 11.84 6.95
N ARG A 184 -3.79 12.59 6.50
CA ARG A 184 -3.85 13.13 5.14
C ARG A 184 -2.78 14.16 4.83
N ALA A 185 -2.33 14.90 5.85
CA ALA A 185 -1.26 15.89 5.71
C ALA A 185 0.08 15.23 5.34
N VAL A 186 0.36 14.04 5.87
CA VAL A 186 1.60 13.31 5.56
C VAL A 186 1.45 12.35 4.38
N ARG A 187 0.29 11.70 4.23
CA ARG A 187 0.02 10.72 3.16
C ARG A 187 -1.21 11.14 2.36
N ARG A 188 -0.97 11.83 1.25
CA ARG A 188 -2.06 12.35 0.40
C ARG A 188 -2.99 11.22 -0.05
N GLY A 189 -4.29 11.41 0.21
CA GLY A 189 -5.34 10.47 -0.16
C GLY A 189 -5.59 9.36 0.86
N ALA A 190 -4.79 9.25 1.93
CA ALA A 190 -5.04 8.31 3.01
C ALA A 190 -6.36 8.62 3.74
N ILE A 191 -6.97 7.54 4.28
CA ILE A 191 -8.39 7.49 4.69
C ILE A 191 -9.32 7.63 3.49
#